data_AF-A0A1E7J604-F1
#
_entry.id   AF-A0A1E7J604-F1
#
_cell.length_a   1.000
_cell.length_b   1.000
_cell.length_c   1.000
_cell.angle_alpha   90.00
_cell.angle_beta   90.00
_cell.angle_gamma   90.00
#
_symmetry.space_group_name_H-M   'P 1'
#
loop_
_entity.id
_entity.type
_entity.pdbx_description
1 polymer ?
#
loop_
_entity_poly.entity_id
_entity_poly.type
_entity_poly.pdbx_seq_one_letter_code
_entity_poly.pdbx_strand_id
1 'polypeptide(L)'
;MNDDEIDAVMAHEIGHIKKKHLVLYLIFFLGFIVLAYATFDLILYAILYSDLSFPFTRDIQIEQATLTSILLTVATAGMLLIYFRYVFGYFMRNCERQADLYSFVLLGSSRWLVSSLEKIATYSGKSHDRPNWHHFSIRQRIDFLNSCEADRRLIIQHDRKLHRSIIVFIGWLLCIVYVGYAINFGEMGKTLNKHFIQQVLTGELKKNPEDPRLYAMIGTIHYQNKAYVQTIAAYEKSIELAPGNPEVLNNLAWLYATCEQSKYRDPVKALVYARRAAAISREPHILDTLAESYYVNGLHEKAIMTIKQALAVKLEDRNYYGDQLNKFEQAAIHGLPNRHTSKGHK
;
A
#
# COMPACT_ATOMS: atom_id res chain seq x y z
N MET A 1 -9.90 -49.01 20.30
CA MET A 1 -9.90 -49.28 18.85
C MET A 1 -9.31 -50.65 18.63
N ASN A 2 -9.76 -51.39 17.62
CA ASN A 2 -9.06 -52.60 17.15
C ASN A 2 -8.01 -52.22 16.09
N ASP A 3 -7.17 -53.18 15.67
CA ASP A 3 -6.06 -52.92 14.74
C ASP A 3 -6.57 -52.36 13.39
N ASP A 4 -7.67 -52.89 12.86
CA ASP A 4 -8.28 -52.40 11.62
C ASP A 4 -8.77 -50.94 11.71
N GLU A 5 -9.29 -50.52 12.87
CA GLU A 5 -9.68 -49.13 13.15
C GLU A 5 -8.47 -48.20 13.19
N ILE A 6 -7.37 -48.67 13.78
CA ILE A 6 -6.11 -47.92 13.82
C ILE A 6 -5.56 -47.75 12.40
N ASP A 7 -5.55 -48.82 11.60
CA ASP A 7 -5.13 -48.78 10.21
C ASP A 7 -6.00 -47.84 9.36
N ALA A 8 -7.31 -47.77 9.63
CA ALA A 8 -8.23 -46.85 8.96
C ALA A 8 -7.97 -45.38 9.30
N VAL A 9 -7.64 -45.08 10.56
CA VAL A 9 -7.22 -43.73 10.96
C VAL A 9 -5.86 -43.39 10.34
N MET A 10 -4.90 -44.32 10.35
CA MET A 10 -3.63 -44.11 9.66
C MET A 10 -3.81 -43.87 8.16
N ALA A 11 -4.72 -44.57 7.51
CA ALA A 11 -5.05 -44.34 6.11
C ALA A 11 -5.58 -42.92 5.85
N HIS A 12 -6.41 -42.39 6.75
CA HIS A 12 -6.87 -41.00 6.70
C HIS A 12 -5.69 -40.01 6.82
N GLU A 13 -4.80 -40.19 7.78
CA GLU A 13 -3.61 -39.33 7.97
C GLU A 13 -2.66 -39.38 6.75
N ILE A 14 -2.42 -40.58 6.19
CA ILE A 14 -1.66 -40.75 4.94
C ILE A 14 -2.36 -40.02 3.79
N GLY A 15 -3.70 -40.02 3.77
CA GLY A 15 -4.50 -39.26 2.82
C GLY A 15 -4.17 -37.77 2.84
N HIS A 16 -4.07 -37.14 4.02
CA HIS A 16 -3.66 -35.74 4.16
C HIS A 16 -2.26 -35.48 3.57
N ILE A 17 -1.32 -36.37 3.81
CA ILE A 17 0.06 -36.26 3.32
C ILE A 17 0.10 -36.42 1.79
N LYS A 18 -0.53 -37.46 1.26
CA LYS A 18 -0.51 -37.78 -0.18
C LYS A 18 -1.19 -36.71 -1.02
N LYS A 19 -2.25 -36.09 -0.49
CA LYS A 19 -2.98 -34.99 -1.14
C LYS A 19 -2.39 -33.61 -0.83
N LYS A 20 -1.32 -33.54 -0.01
CA LYS A 20 -0.61 -32.31 0.36
C LYS A 20 -1.52 -31.24 0.98
N HIS A 21 -2.48 -31.66 1.81
CA HIS A 21 -3.45 -30.74 2.42
C HIS A 21 -2.78 -29.62 3.23
N LEU A 22 -1.68 -29.91 3.94
CA LEU A 22 -0.95 -28.89 4.68
C LEU A 22 -0.41 -27.76 3.78
N VAL A 23 0.12 -28.09 2.59
CA VAL A 23 0.59 -27.09 1.62
C VAL A 23 -0.58 -26.27 1.10
N LEU A 24 -1.73 -26.90 0.83
CA LEU A 24 -2.94 -26.19 0.42
C LEU A 24 -3.42 -25.23 1.52
N TYR A 25 -3.35 -25.63 2.79
CA TYR A 25 -3.71 -24.78 3.92
C TYR A 25 -2.83 -23.53 4.00
N LEU A 26 -1.52 -23.67 3.74
CA LEU A 26 -0.60 -22.53 3.64
C LEU A 26 -0.98 -21.60 2.47
N ILE A 27 -1.37 -22.15 1.32
CA ILE A 27 -1.83 -21.35 0.17
C ILE A 27 -3.11 -20.58 0.52
N PHE A 28 -4.09 -21.22 1.17
CA PHE A 28 -5.33 -20.55 1.59
C PHE A 28 -5.07 -19.48 2.64
N PHE A 29 -4.13 -19.71 3.55
CA PHE A 29 -3.70 -18.71 4.53
C PHE A 29 -3.05 -17.50 3.85
N LEU A 30 -2.09 -17.74 2.95
CA LEU A 30 -1.44 -16.68 2.16
C LEU A 30 -2.46 -15.92 1.29
N GLY A 31 -3.50 -16.61 0.82
CA GLY A 31 -4.61 -16.00 0.10
C GLY A 31 -5.34 -14.92 0.91
N PHE A 32 -5.46 -15.10 2.24
CA PHE A 32 -6.01 -14.04 3.10
C PHE A 32 -5.08 -12.83 3.16
N ILE A 33 -3.77 -13.05 3.27
CA ILE A 33 -2.78 -11.96 3.35
C ILE A 33 -2.87 -11.09 2.08
N VAL A 34 -2.92 -11.73 0.92
CA VAL A 34 -3.09 -11.05 -0.36
C VAL A 34 -4.41 -10.26 -0.42
N LEU A 35 -5.52 -10.87 -0.02
CA LEU A 35 -6.82 -10.19 0.04
C LEU A 35 -6.76 -8.97 0.97
N ALA A 36 -6.24 -9.14 2.18
CA ALA A 36 -6.17 -8.09 3.18
C ALA A 36 -5.30 -6.92 2.72
N TYR A 37 -4.17 -7.21 2.08
CA TYR A 37 -3.32 -6.18 1.50
C TYR A 37 -4.01 -5.45 0.34
N ALA A 38 -4.65 -6.18 -0.57
CA ALA A 38 -5.32 -5.61 -1.73
C ALA A 38 -6.52 -4.72 -1.35
N THR A 39 -7.19 -4.99 -0.22
CA THR A 39 -8.35 -4.22 0.24
C THR A 39 -8.02 -3.17 1.30
N PHE A 40 -6.77 -3.09 1.77
CA PHE A 40 -6.37 -2.22 2.88
C PHE A 40 -6.72 -0.74 2.64
N ASP A 41 -6.23 -0.16 1.54
CA ASP A 41 -6.47 1.25 1.21
C ASP A 41 -7.95 1.53 0.98
N LEU A 42 -8.70 0.58 0.40
CA LEU A 42 -10.15 0.73 0.19
C LEU A 42 -10.92 0.78 1.51
N ILE A 43 -10.59 -0.09 2.46
CA ILE A 43 -11.21 -0.08 3.80
C ILE A 43 -10.83 1.21 4.53
N LEU A 44 -9.56 1.61 4.46
CA LEU A 44 -9.06 2.84 5.07
C LEU A 44 -9.80 4.07 4.52
N TYR A 45 -9.90 4.20 3.20
CA TYR A 45 -10.63 5.28 2.56
C TYR A 45 -12.11 5.22 2.90
N ALA A 46 -12.76 4.05 2.87
CA ALA A 46 -14.17 3.93 3.25
C ALA A 46 -14.44 4.45 4.67
N ILE A 47 -13.56 4.13 5.63
CA ILE A 47 -13.66 4.63 7.01
C ILE A 47 -13.49 6.15 7.05
N LEU A 48 -12.49 6.68 6.37
CA LEU A 48 -12.15 8.11 6.43
C LEU A 48 -13.16 9.00 5.68
N TYR A 49 -13.75 8.50 4.59
CA TYR A 49 -14.82 9.17 3.86
C TYR A 49 -16.19 9.00 4.52
N SER A 50 -16.34 8.01 5.38
CA SER A 50 -17.58 7.85 6.10
C SER A 50 -17.70 8.94 7.16
N ASP A 51 -18.82 9.66 7.18
CA ASP A 51 -19.18 10.61 8.24
C ASP A 51 -19.53 9.89 9.57
N LEU A 52 -18.85 8.77 9.87
CA LEU A 52 -18.96 8.00 11.11
C LEU A 52 -18.31 8.77 12.26
N SER A 53 -18.95 9.89 12.60
CA SER A 53 -18.73 10.61 13.84
C SER A 53 -19.51 9.90 14.93
N PHE A 54 -18.85 8.98 15.63
CA PHE A 54 -19.45 8.30 16.76
C PHE A 54 -19.68 9.32 17.90
N PRO A 55 -20.91 9.51 18.40
CA PRO A 55 -21.19 10.52 19.42
C PRO A 55 -20.32 10.37 20.67
N PHE A 56 -20.01 9.13 21.04
CA PHE A 56 -19.23 8.78 22.22
C PHE A 56 -17.74 9.18 22.13
N THR A 57 -17.20 9.40 20.92
CA THR A 57 -15.78 9.77 20.77
C THR A 57 -15.53 11.25 21.06
N ARG A 58 -16.58 12.09 21.00
CA ARG A 58 -16.48 13.51 21.41
C ARG A 58 -16.30 13.66 22.92
N ASP A 59 -16.89 12.78 23.70
CA ASP A 59 -16.86 12.86 25.17
C ASP A 59 -15.54 12.33 25.77
N ILE A 60 -14.80 11.49 25.03
CA ILE A 60 -13.57 10.82 25.53
C ILE A 60 -12.27 11.43 24.95
N GLN A 61 -12.34 12.48 24.13
CA GLN A 61 -11.16 13.07 23.48
C GLN A 61 -10.30 12.04 22.74
N ILE A 62 -10.90 11.01 22.15
CA ILE A 62 -10.14 10.01 21.38
C ILE A 62 -9.62 10.69 20.11
N GLU A 63 -8.31 10.64 19.91
CA GLU A 63 -7.69 11.13 18.68
C GLU A 63 -8.26 10.42 17.44
N GLN A 64 -8.51 11.18 16.38
CA GLN A 64 -9.11 10.66 15.15
C GLN A 64 -8.29 9.51 14.54
N ALA A 65 -6.96 9.58 14.61
CA ALA A 65 -6.05 8.52 14.15
C ALA A 65 -6.25 7.20 14.92
N THR A 66 -6.47 7.28 16.23
CA THR A 66 -6.74 6.11 17.09
C THR A 66 -8.08 5.48 16.72
N LEU A 67 -9.12 6.29 16.51
CA LEU A 67 -10.43 5.80 16.08
C LEU A 67 -10.35 5.09 14.73
N THR A 68 -9.69 5.68 13.74
CA THR A 68 -9.47 5.06 12.42
C THR A 68 -8.75 3.72 12.55
N SER A 69 -7.70 3.66 13.39
CA SER A 69 -6.93 2.42 13.61
C SER A 69 -7.77 1.31 14.25
N ILE A 70 -8.62 1.65 15.22
CA ILE A 70 -9.56 0.71 15.84
C ILE A 70 -10.56 0.18 14.80
N LEU A 71 -11.20 1.07 14.03
CA LEU A 71 -12.18 0.69 13.02
C LEU A 71 -11.57 -0.19 11.93
N LEU A 72 -10.36 0.15 11.48
CA LEU A 72 -9.60 -0.64 10.50
C LEU A 72 -9.28 -2.03 11.04
N THR A 73 -8.89 -2.13 12.32
CA THR A 73 -8.62 -3.40 12.99
C THR A 73 -9.89 -4.25 13.08
N VAL A 74 -11.01 -3.65 13.49
CA VAL A 74 -12.31 -4.34 13.58
C VAL A 74 -12.78 -4.82 12.20
N ALA A 75 -12.66 -3.97 11.17
CA ALA A 75 -13.03 -4.33 9.80
C ALA A 75 -12.17 -5.48 9.27
N THR A 76 -10.85 -5.42 9.48
CA THR A 76 -9.91 -6.46 9.04
C THR A 76 -10.12 -7.77 9.80
N ALA A 77 -10.37 -7.71 11.12
CA ALA A 77 -10.70 -8.88 11.92
C ALA A 77 -12.04 -9.51 11.49
N GLY A 78 -13.06 -8.69 11.20
CA GLY A 78 -14.33 -9.16 10.64
C GLY A 78 -14.14 -9.87 9.30
N MET A 79 -13.34 -9.30 8.40
CA MET A 79 -12.96 -9.91 7.12
C MET A 79 -12.21 -11.24 7.32
N LEU A 80 -11.26 -11.30 8.27
CA LEU A 80 -10.56 -12.54 8.64
C LEU A 80 -11.55 -13.62 9.06
N LEU A 81 -12.49 -13.31 9.97
CA LEU A 81 -13.47 -14.26 10.46
C LEU A 81 -14.37 -14.78 9.33
N ILE A 82 -14.84 -13.90 8.45
CA ILE A 82 -15.65 -14.27 7.27
C ILE A 82 -14.83 -15.18 6.34
N TYR A 83 -13.59 -14.80 6.02
CA TYR A 83 -12.71 -15.58 5.15
C TYR A 83 -12.43 -16.97 5.73
N PHE A 84 -12.05 -17.05 7.02
CA PHE A 84 -11.76 -18.32 7.68
C PHE A 84 -13.00 -19.20 7.78
N ARG A 85 -14.17 -18.62 8.08
CA ARG A 85 -15.41 -19.36 8.26
C ARG A 85 -15.94 -19.96 6.96
N TYR A 86 -15.88 -19.20 5.87
CA TYR A 86 -16.56 -19.54 4.62
C TYR A 86 -15.60 -20.00 3.52
N VAL A 87 -14.48 -19.31 3.30
CA VAL A 87 -13.51 -19.66 2.24
C VAL A 87 -12.60 -20.77 2.72
N PHE A 88 -11.79 -20.49 3.76
CA PHE A 88 -10.82 -21.47 4.24
C PHE A 88 -11.52 -22.70 4.84
N GLY A 89 -12.56 -22.49 5.64
CA GLY A 89 -13.37 -23.56 6.21
C GLY A 89 -14.02 -24.45 5.14
N TYR A 90 -14.42 -23.91 3.98
CA TYR A 90 -14.89 -24.74 2.87
C TYR A 90 -13.80 -25.71 2.40
N PHE A 91 -12.58 -25.24 2.17
CA PHE A 91 -11.50 -26.10 1.73
C PHE A 91 -11.08 -27.12 2.78
N MET A 92 -10.94 -26.71 4.04
CA MET A 92 -10.64 -27.61 5.17
C MET A 92 -11.62 -28.79 5.20
N ARG A 93 -12.92 -28.51 5.22
CA ARG A 93 -13.96 -29.55 5.28
C ARG A 93 -13.91 -30.52 4.09
N ASN A 94 -13.65 -30.02 2.88
CA ASN A 94 -13.52 -30.90 1.71
C ASN A 94 -12.20 -31.69 1.71
N CYS A 95 -11.11 -31.13 2.26
CA CYS A 95 -9.85 -31.86 2.44
C CYS A 95 -10.01 -33.01 3.46
N GLU A 96 -10.74 -32.80 4.55
CA GLU A 96 -11.09 -33.86 5.50
C GLU A 96 -11.84 -35.02 4.82
N ARG A 97 -12.85 -34.71 4.00
CA ARG A 97 -13.54 -35.73 3.20
C ARG A 97 -12.59 -36.41 2.22
N GLN A 98 -11.72 -35.66 1.55
CA GLN A 98 -10.74 -36.24 0.64
C GLN A 98 -9.76 -37.18 1.36
N ALA A 99 -9.40 -36.89 2.61
CA ALA A 99 -8.59 -37.77 3.44
C ALA A 99 -9.36 -39.02 3.89
N ASP A 100 -10.64 -38.88 4.29
CA ASP A 100 -11.52 -40.00 4.62
C ASP A 100 -11.63 -41.00 3.46
N LEU A 101 -11.74 -40.48 2.23
CA LEU A 101 -11.82 -41.27 1.02
C LEU A 101 -10.54 -42.09 0.75
N TYR A 102 -9.42 -41.78 1.40
CA TYR A 102 -8.17 -42.54 1.24
C TYR A 102 -8.24 -43.93 1.89
N SER A 103 -9.18 -44.15 2.82
CA SER A 103 -9.49 -45.48 3.36
C SER A 103 -9.85 -46.49 2.25
N PHE A 104 -10.58 -46.05 1.22
CA PHE A 104 -10.92 -46.88 0.07
C PHE A 104 -9.72 -47.28 -0.78
N VAL A 105 -8.66 -46.46 -0.78
CA VAL A 105 -7.45 -46.71 -1.57
C VAL A 105 -6.55 -47.74 -0.88
N LEU A 106 -6.39 -47.63 0.45
CA LEU A 106 -5.49 -48.50 1.21
C LEU A 106 -6.16 -49.78 1.72
N LEU A 107 -7.42 -49.70 2.17
CA LEU A 107 -8.12 -50.79 2.84
C LEU A 107 -9.28 -51.37 2.00
N GLY A 108 -9.57 -50.79 0.85
CA GLY A 108 -10.65 -51.21 -0.05
C GLY A 108 -12.07 -50.84 0.40
N SER A 109 -12.27 -50.54 1.70
CA SER A 109 -13.56 -50.20 2.29
C SER A 109 -13.43 -49.12 3.38
N SER A 110 -14.52 -48.41 3.65
CA SER A 110 -14.59 -47.37 4.68
C SER A 110 -15.16 -47.85 6.02
N ARG A 111 -15.57 -49.13 6.12
CA ARG A 111 -16.27 -49.70 7.30
C ARG A 111 -15.54 -49.45 8.62
N TRP A 112 -14.22 -49.66 8.67
CA TRP A 112 -13.41 -49.48 9.87
C TRP A 112 -13.23 -47.99 10.24
N LEU A 113 -13.16 -47.11 9.24
CA LEU A 113 -13.15 -45.66 9.46
C LEU A 113 -14.49 -45.17 10.00
N VAL A 114 -15.61 -45.69 9.48
CA VAL A 114 -16.96 -45.40 9.98
C VAL A 114 -17.08 -45.84 11.44
N SER A 115 -16.68 -47.07 11.78
CA SER A 115 -16.74 -47.58 13.16
C SER A 115 -15.90 -46.73 14.12
N SER A 116 -14.70 -46.31 13.68
CA SER A 116 -13.84 -45.39 14.43
C SER A 116 -14.53 -44.05 14.70
N LEU A 117 -15.15 -43.45 13.69
CA LEU A 117 -15.86 -42.18 13.79
C LEU A 117 -17.09 -42.28 14.73
N GLU A 118 -17.85 -43.37 14.67
CA GLU A 118 -18.98 -43.63 15.57
C GLU A 118 -18.56 -43.76 17.04
N LYS A 119 -17.45 -44.48 17.29
CA LYS A 119 -16.85 -44.57 18.63
C LYS A 119 -16.41 -43.20 19.12
N ILE A 120 -15.70 -42.41 18.29
CA ILE A 120 -15.30 -41.05 18.64
C ILE A 120 -16.53 -40.20 19.00
N ALA A 121 -17.62 -40.30 18.23
CA ALA A 121 -18.84 -39.56 18.52
C ALA A 121 -19.47 -39.97 19.87
N THR A 122 -19.50 -41.27 20.16
CA THR A 122 -20.08 -41.81 21.40
C THR A 122 -19.25 -41.42 22.64
N TYR A 123 -17.93 -41.56 22.57
CA TYR A 123 -17.04 -41.27 23.71
C TYR A 123 -16.77 -39.78 23.92
N SER A 124 -16.84 -38.94 22.88
CA SER A 124 -16.58 -37.50 23.01
C SER A 124 -17.72 -36.72 23.68
N GLY A 125 -18.89 -37.34 23.90
CA GLY A 125 -20.07 -36.68 24.46
C GLY A 125 -20.64 -35.56 23.58
N LYS A 126 -20.13 -35.38 22.36
CA LYS A 126 -20.59 -34.37 21.40
C LYS A 126 -21.72 -34.95 20.54
N SER A 127 -22.72 -34.12 20.27
CA SER A 127 -23.79 -34.50 19.34
C SER A 127 -23.21 -34.80 17.96
N HIS A 128 -23.66 -35.92 17.37
CA HIS A 128 -23.23 -36.42 16.05
C HIS A 128 -23.46 -35.42 14.92
N ASP A 129 -24.36 -34.45 15.16
CA ASP A 129 -24.85 -33.48 14.18
C ASP A 129 -24.18 -32.12 14.27
N ARG A 130 -23.34 -31.84 15.28
CA ARG A 130 -22.73 -30.51 15.42
C ARG A 130 -21.58 -30.32 14.42
N PRO A 131 -21.73 -29.48 13.38
CA PRO A 131 -20.61 -29.15 12.50
C PRO A 131 -19.65 -28.18 13.20
N ASN A 132 -18.40 -28.14 12.74
CA ASN A 132 -17.43 -27.11 13.10
C ASN A 132 -17.07 -26.28 11.84
N TRP A 133 -16.44 -25.12 12.02
CA TRP A 133 -15.96 -24.30 10.91
C TRP A 133 -14.88 -25.02 10.08
N HIS A 134 -14.11 -25.98 10.62
CA HIS A 134 -13.09 -26.73 9.88
C HIS A 134 -13.39 -28.23 9.65
N HIS A 135 -14.37 -28.81 10.34
CA HIS A 135 -14.81 -30.21 10.10
C HIS A 135 -16.30 -30.29 9.81
N PHE A 136 -16.67 -31.13 8.86
CA PHE A 136 -18.06 -31.61 8.75
C PHE A 136 -18.45 -32.34 10.05
N SER A 137 -19.76 -32.42 10.33
CA SER A 137 -20.22 -33.25 11.44
C SER A 137 -19.83 -34.71 11.19
N ILE A 138 -19.69 -35.50 12.26
CA ILE A 138 -19.33 -36.91 12.15
C ILE A 138 -20.38 -37.65 11.30
N ARG A 139 -21.67 -37.37 11.51
CA ARG A 139 -22.75 -37.92 10.67
C ARG A 139 -22.55 -37.60 9.19
N GLN A 140 -22.26 -36.34 8.85
CA GLN A 140 -22.03 -35.92 7.45
C GLN A 140 -20.80 -36.57 6.78
N ARG A 141 -19.82 -37.02 7.57
CA ARG A 141 -18.66 -37.79 7.07
C ARG A 141 -19.05 -39.24 6.84
N ILE A 142 -19.70 -39.85 7.82
CA ILE A 142 -20.19 -41.24 7.75
C ILE A 142 -21.17 -41.43 6.59
N ASP A 143 -22.19 -40.56 6.46
CA ASP A 143 -23.17 -40.64 5.38
C ASP A 143 -22.51 -40.57 3.99
N PHE A 144 -21.48 -39.73 3.87
CA PHE A 144 -20.73 -39.59 2.63
C PHE A 144 -19.86 -40.81 2.33
N LEU A 145 -19.21 -41.39 3.35
CA LEU A 145 -18.47 -42.65 3.23
C LEU A 145 -19.39 -43.81 2.81
N ASN A 146 -20.54 -43.97 3.47
CA ASN A 146 -21.54 -44.97 3.12
C ASN A 146 -22.06 -44.79 1.69
N SER A 147 -22.28 -43.54 1.26
CA SER A 147 -22.66 -43.24 -0.13
C SER A 147 -21.56 -43.65 -1.12
N CYS A 148 -20.29 -43.42 -0.79
CA CYS A 148 -19.16 -43.83 -1.62
C CYS A 148 -18.94 -45.35 -1.63
N GLU A 149 -19.30 -46.04 -0.55
CA GLU A 149 -19.30 -47.51 -0.50
C GLU A 149 -20.31 -48.09 -1.50
N ALA A 150 -21.48 -47.45 -1.63
CA ALA A 150 -22.53 -47.81 -2.59
C ALA A 150 -22.21 -47.39 -4.04
N ASP A 151 -21.63 -46.20 -4.25
CA ASP A 151 -21.20 -45.71 -5.57
C ASP A 151 -19.80 -45.09 -5.54
N ARG A 152 -18.81 -45.85 -6.04
CA ARG A 152 -17.40 -45.42 -6.11
C ARG A 152 -17.17 -44.24 -7.05
N ARG A 153 -18.12 -43.88 -7.92
CA ARG A 153 -18.00 -42.69 -8.79
C ARG A 153 -18.01 -41.40 -7.98
N LEU A 154 -18.65 -41.38 -6.81
CA LEU A 154 -18.72 -40.21 -5.93
C LEU A 154 -17.33 -39.77 -5.44
N ILE A 155 -16.39 -40.71 -5.29
CA ILE A 155 -14.99 -40.44 -4.93
C ILE A 155 -14.33 -39.55 -6.00
N ILE A 156 -14.45 -39.95 -7.26
CA ILE A 156 -13.86 -39.22 -8.41
C ILE A 156 -14.55 -37.87 -8.59
N GLN A 157 -15.87 -37.81 -8.41
CA GLN A 157 -16.63 -36.56 -8.51
C GLN A 157 -16.21 -35.56 -7.42
N HIS A 158 -16.02 -36.03 -6.19
CA HIS A 158 -15.54 -35.20 -5.08
C HIS A 158 -14.13 -34.65 -5.35
N ASP A 159 -13.19 -35.50 -5.77
CA ASP A 159 -11.83 -35.08 -6.11
C ASP A 159 -11.81 -34.04 -7.22
N ARG A 160 -12.62 -34.23 -8.28
CA ARG A 160 -12.76 -33.25 -9.38
C ARG A 160 -13.37 -31.94 -8.89
N LYS A 161 -14.39 -31.99 -8.03
CA LYS A 161 -15.03 -30.80 -7.46
C LYS A 161 -14.01 -29.99 -6.67
N LEU A 162 -13.28 -30.63 -5.76
CA LEU A 162 -12.28 -29.95 -4.93
C LEU A 162 -11.17 -29.33 -5.79
N HIS A 163 -10.66 -30.08 -6.77
CA HIS A 163 -9.63 -29.56 -7.69
C HIS A 163 -10.12 -28.35 -8.49
N ARG A 164 -11.35 -28.38 -9.03
CA ARG A 164 -11.96 -27.23 -9.71
C ARG A 164 -12.12 -26.04 -8.76
N SER A 165 -12.55 -26.26 -7.52
CA SER A 165 -12.66 -25.18 -6.53
C SER A 165 -11.29 -24.54 -6.24
N ILE A 166 -10.21 -25.32 -6.20
CA ILE A 166 -8.85 -24.80 -6.01
C ILE A 166 -8.43 -23.94 -7.20
N ILE A 167 -8.68 -24.39 -8.44
CA ILE A 167 -8.36 -23.60 -9.64
C ILE A 167 -9.12 -22.27 -9.65
N VAL A 168 -10.43 -22.30 -9.33
CA VAL A 168 -11.26 -21.08 -9.24
C VAL A 168 -10.72 -20.13 -8.18
N PHE A 169 -10.32 -20.66 -7.01
CA PHE A 169 -9.74 -19.86 -5.95
C PHE A 169 -8.42 -19.20 -6.36
N ILE A 170 -7.52 -19.94 -7.02
CA ILE A 170 -6.24 -19.40 -7.51
C ILE A 170 -6.49 -18.32 -8.57
N GLY A 171 -7.40 -18.55 -9.51
CA GLY A 171 -7.77 -17.55 -10.52
C GLY A 171 -8.34 -16.28 -9.88
N TRP A 172 -9.24 -16.42 -8.90
CA TRP A 172 -9.77 -15.31 -8.13
C TRP A 172 -8.66 -14.55 -7.37
N LEU A 173 -7.71 -15.27 -6.78
CA LEU A 173 -6.58 -14.66 -6.07
C LEU A 173 -5.69 -13.84 -7.00
N LEU A 174 -5.38 -14.36 -8.19
CA LEU A 174 -4.61 -13.63 -9.20
C LEU A 174 -5.33 -12.36 -9.67
N CYS A 175 -6.65 -12.42 -9.84
CA CYS A 175 -7.46 -11.24 -10.14
C CYS A 175 -7.37 -10.19 -9.03
N ILE A 176 -7.42 -10.60 -7.75
CA ILE A 176 -7.25 -9.70 -6.61
C ILE A 176 -5.87 -9.07 -6.59
N VAL A 177 -4.81 -9.84 -6.84
CA VAL A 177 -3.44 -9.30 -6.94
C VAL A 177 -3.38 -8.22 -8.01
N TYR A 178 -3.93 -8.50 -9.19
CA TYR A 178 -3.94 -7.55 -10.29
C TYR A 178 -4.71 -6.26 -9.96
N VAL A 179 -5.94 -6.40 -9.44
CA VAL A 179 -6.79 -5.26 -9.07
C VAL A 179 -6.16 -4.47 -7.91
N GLY A 180 -5.68 -5.16 -6.88
CA GLY A 180 -5.00 -4.54 -5.74
C GLY A 180 -3.73 -3.79 -6.17
N TYR A 181 -2.95 -4.34 -7.09
CA TYR A 181 -1.80 -3.63 -7.65
C TYR A 181 -2.22 -2.37 -8.42
N ALA A 182 -3.26 -2.46 -9.26
CA ALA A 182 -3.77 -1.31 -10.00
C ALA A 182 -4.30 -0.20 -9.09
N ILE A 183 -4.95 -0.56 -7.98
CA ILE A 183 -5.49 0.39 -7.00
C ILE A 183 -4.40 0.97 -6.11
N ASN A 184 -3.44 0.18 -5.63
CA ASN A 184 -2.46 0.65 -4.65
C ASN A 184 -1.24 1.33 -5.32
N PHE A 185 -0.82 0.85 -6.48
CA PHE A 185 0.40 1.32 -7.16
C PHE A 185 0.16 1.96 -8.53
N GLY A 186 -1.03 1.76 -9.12
CA GLY A 186 -1.38 2.33 -10.40
C GLY A 186 -1.69 3.84 -10.35
N GLU A 187 -1.90 4.43 -11.53
CA GLU A 187 -2.38 5.80 -11.73
C GLU A 187 -3.64 6.11 -10.91
N MET A 188 -4.54 5.12 -10.81
CA MET A 188 -5.78 5.21 -10.05
C MET A 188 -5.49 5.45 -8.56
N GLY A 189 -4.56 4.70 -7.96
CA GLY A 189 -4.13 4.87 -6.58
C GLY A 189 -3.52 6.22 -6.30
N LYS A 190 -2.60 6.67 -7.17
CA LYS A 190 -1.98 7.99 -7.05
C LYS A 190 -3.03 9.10 -7.09
N THR A 191 -4.02 8.99 -7.99
CA THR A 191 -5.10 9.97 -8.11
C THR A 191 -6.00 9.95 -6.87
N LEU A 192 -6.37 8.76 -6.40
CA LEU A 192 -7.23 8.59 -5.22
C LEU A 192 -6.56 9.11 -3.95
N ASN A 193 -5.30 8.72 -3.71
CA ASN A 193 -4.50 9.16 -2.57
C ASN A 193 -4.32 10.68 -2.56
N LYS A 194 -4.04 11.26 -3.72
CA LYS A 194 -3.92 12.71 -3.88
C LYS A 194 -5.21 13.46 -3.57
N HIS A 195 -6.35 12.97 -4.07
CA HIS A 195 -7.66 13.56 -3.77
C HIS A 195 -8.00 13.45 -2.29
N PHE A 196 -7.64 12.32 -1.68
CA PHE A 196 -7.78 12.06 -0.26
C PHE A 196 -6.94 13.04 0.59
N ILE A 197 -5.64 13.19 0.31
CA ILE A 197 -4.76 14.13 1.04
C ILE A 197 -5.32 15.56 0.92
N GLN A 198 -5.80 15.96 -0.27
CA GLN A 198 -6.41 17.27 -0.46
C GLN A 198 -7.66 17.45 0.40
N GLN A 199 -8.52 16.45 0.53
CA GLN A 199 -9.68 16.52 1.41
C GLN A 199 -9.31 16.60 2.89
N VAL A 200 -8.36 15.79 3.35
CA VAL A 200 -7.88 15.86 4.75
C VAL A 200 -7.31 17.23 5.06
N LEU A 201 -6.44 17.76 4.19
CA LEU A 201 -5.84 19.08 4.40
C LEU A 201 -6.88 20.19 4.40
N THR A 202 -7.89 20.13 3.53
CA THR A 202 -8.97 21.13 3.55
C THR A 202 -9.87 21.02 4.79
N GLY A 203 -10.10 19.80 5.29
CA GLY A 203 -10.79 19.57 6.57
C GLY A 203 -10.03 20.13 7.77
N GLU A 204 -8.72 19.86 7.84
CA GLU A 204 -7.86 20.38 8.90
C GLU A 204 -7.69 21.90 8.80
N LEU A 205 -7.61 22.46 7.60
CA LEU A 205 -7.52 23.90 7.40
C LEU A 205 -8.78 24.62 7.90
N LYS A 206 -9.96 24.00 7.81
CA LYS A 206 -11.19 24.56 8.39
C LYS A 206 -11.15 24.61 9.93
N LYS A 207 -10.46 23.66 10.56
CA LYS A 207 -10.30 23.62 12.03
C LYS A 207 -9.19 24.55 12.50
N ASN A 208 -8.08 24.59 11.76
CA ASN A 208 -6.86 25.31 12.08
C ASN A 208 -6.46 26.23 10.91
N PRO A 209 -7.21 27.32 10.66
CA PRO A 209 -7.01 28.19 9.50
C PRO A 209 -5.69 28.97 9.53
N GLU A 210 -5.02 29.05 10.66
CA GLU A 210 -3.77 29.80 10.84
C GLU A 210 -2.54 28.88 10.91
N ASP A 211 -2.66 27.58 10.59
CA ASP A 211 -1.50 26.68 10.58
C ASP A 211 -0.69 26.84 9.27
N PRO A 212 0.52 27.43 9.31
CA PRO A 212 1.36 27.64 8.12
C PRO A 212 1.75 26.33 7.42
N ARG A 213 1.80 25.22 8.15
CA ARG A 213 2.21 23.91 7.60
C ARG A 213 1.15 23.35 6.66
N LEU A 214 -0.13 23.58 6.95
CA LEU A 214 -1.23 23.13 6.10
C LEU A 214 -1.19 23.84 4.74
N TYR A 215 -0.95 25.16 4.73
CA TYR A 215 -0.76 25.91 3.50
C TYR A 215 0.48 25.47 2.71
N ALA A 216 1.59 25.14 3.39
CA ALA A 216 2.76 24.58 2.74
C ALA A 216 2.45 23.24 2.05
N MET A 217 1.75 22.34 2.72
CA MET A 217 1.35 21.04 2.15
C MET A 217 0.40 21.21 0.96
N ILE A 218 -0.61 22.09 1.08
CA ILE A 218 -1.55 22.41 -0.01
C ILE A 218 -0.80 23.00 -1.21
N GLY A 219 0.15 23.90 -0.98
CA GLY A 219 0.99 24.48 -2.03
C GLY A 219 1.78 23.40 -2.78
N THR A 220 2.39 22.45 -2.07
CA THR A 220 3.12 21.33 -2.69
C THR A 220 2.21 20.45 -3.55
N ILE A 221 0.99 20.17 -3.10
CA ILE A 221 0.02 19.41 -3.89
C ILE A 221 -0.39 20.19 -5.13
N HIS A 222 -0.67 21.49 -5.01
CA HIS A 222 -0.99 22.33 -6.17
C HIS A 222 0.18 22.41 -7.16
N TYR A 223 1.42 22.45 -6.68
CA TYR A 223 2.61 22.47 -7.54
C TYR A 223 2.70 21.19 -8.38
N GLN A 224 2.52 20.03 -7.74
CA GLN A 224 2.45 18.73 -8.43
C GLN A 224 1.31 18.65 -9.44
N ASN A 225 0.25 19.47 -9.27
CA ASN A 225 -0.90 19.54 -10.18
C ASN A 225 -0.69 20.52 -11.33
N LYS A 226 0.47 21.19 -11.36
CA LYS A 226 0.71 22.34 -12.24
C LYS A 226 -0.33 23.46 -12.05
N ALA A 227 -0.98 23.51 -10.88
CA ALA A 227 -1.94 24.52 -10.48
C ALA A 227 -1.19 25.73 -9.89
N TYR A 228 -0.42 26.42 -10.74
CA TYR A 228 0.59 27.39 -10.30
C TYR A 228 0.00 28.60 -9.56
N VAL A 229 -1.19 29.08 -9.94
CA VAL A 229 -1.87 30.20 -9.24
C VAL A 229 -2.17 29.82 -7.79
N GLN A 230 -2.78 28.64 -7.58
CA GLN A 230 -3.10 28.13 -6.26
C GLN A 230 -1.84 27.78 -5.46
N THR A 231 -0.79 27.32 -6.14
CA THR A 231 0.52 27.05 -5.53
C THR A 231 1.11 28.33 -4.92
N ILE A 232 1.18 29.40 -5.72
CA ILE A 232 1.73 30.69 -5.28
C ILE A 232 0.91 31.21 -4.10
N ALA A 233 -0.42 31.26 -4.22
CA ALA A 233 -1.29 31.75 -3.15
C ALA A 233 -1.12 30.96 -1.83
N ALA A 234 -1.02 29.64 -1.91
CA ALA A 234 -0.84 28.79 -0.73
C ALA A 234 0.54 29.00 -0.09
N TYR A 235 1.62 29.04 -0.87
CA TYR A 235 2.96 29.31 -0.35
C TYR A 235 3.11 30.71 0.21
N GLU A 236 2.53 31.73 -0.45
CA GLU A 236 2.52 33.10 0.08
C GLU A 236 1.78 33.18 1.42
N LYS A 237 0.63 32.51 1.56
CA LYS A 237 -0.09 32.45 2.84
C LYS A 237 0.71 31.73 3.93
N SER A 238 1.40 30.64 3.58
CA SER A 238 2.30 29.94 4.51
C SER A 238 3.44 30.84 4.99
N ILE A 239 4.05 31.62 4.08
CA ILE A 239 5.14 32.56 4.39
C ILE A 239 4.63 33.75 5.22
N GLU A 240 3.41 34.23 4.97
CA GLU A 240 2.76 35.29 5.76
C GLU A 240 2.64 34.86 7.23
N LEU A 241 2.16 33.62 7.46
CA LEU A 241 1.96 33.05 8.79
C LEU A 241 3.28 32.62 9.46
N ALA A 242 4.24 32.08 8.70
CA ALA A 242 5.55 31.68 9.18
C ALA A 242 6.67 32.10 8.20
N PRO A 243 7.23 33.31 8.36
CA PRO A 243 8.22 33.85 7.42
C PRO A 243 9.57 33.13 7.37
N GLY A 244 9.82 32.23 8.32
CA GLY A 244 11.10 31.57 8.55
C GLY A 244 11.19 30.12 8.10
N ASN A 245 10.23 29.61 7.32
CA ASN A 245 10.31 28.25 6.79
C ASN A 245 11.20 28.21 5.53
N PRO A 246 12.43 27.66 5.59
CA PRO A 246 13.34 27.67 4.45
C PRO A 246 12.81 26.83 3.27
N GLU A 247 12.07 25.77 3.53
CA GLU A 247 11.53 24.88 2.48
C GLU A 247 10.46 25.59 1.64
N VAL A 248 9.54 26.31 2.28
CA VAL A 248 8.48 27.04 1.54
C VAL A 248 9.08 28.19 0.73
N LEU A 249 10.05 28.92 1.32
CA LEU A 249 10.80 29.97 0.62
C LEU A 249 11.55 29.40 -0.59
N ASN A 250 12.22 28.25 -0.41
CA ASN A 250 12.92 27.54 -1.47
C ASN A 250 11.97 27.10 -2.58
N ASN A 251 10.86 26.45 -2.26
CA ASN A 251 9.91 25.94 -3.24
C ASN A 251 9.26 27.06 -4.05
N LEU A 252 8.91 28.18 -3.40
CA LEU A 252 8.38 29.35 -4.10
C LEU A 252 9.45 30.01 -4.98
N ALA A 253 10.70 30.09 -4.52
CA ALA A 253 11.81 30.60 -5.32
C ALA A 253 12.07 29.73 -6.56
N TRP A 254 12.08 28.41 -6.39
CA TRP A 254 12.25 27.45 -7.47
C TRP A 254 11.15 27.59 -8.52
N LEU A 255 9.89 27.73 -8.09
CA LEU A 255 8.75 27.99 -8.99
C LEU A 255 8.99 29.26 -9.79
N TYR A 256 9.33 30.37 -9.14
CA TYR A 256 9.56 31.65 -9.81
C TYR A 256 10.77 31.62 -10.77
N ALA A 257 11.79 30.79 -10.52
CA ALA A 257 12.94 30.65 -11.40
C ALA A 257 12.66 29.74 -12.61
N THR A 258 11.99 28.60 -12.39
CA THR A 258 12.01 27.46 -13.33
C THR A 258 10.66 27.09 -13.94
N CYS A 259 9.56 27.77 -13.56
CA CYS A 259 8.23 27.40 -14.03
C CYS A 259 8.16 27.28 -15.57
N GLU A 260 7.61 26.16 -16.04
CA GLU A 260 7.40 25.86 -17.47
C GLU A 260 6.63 26.98 -18.19
N GLN A 261 5.68 27.61 -17.48
CA GLN A 261 4.90 28.74 -18.00
C GLN A 261 5.58 30.07 -17.66
N SER A 262 6.06 30.78 -18.69
CA SER A 262 6.79 32.06 -18.53
C SER A 262 6.04 33.11 -17.71
N LYS A 263 4.70 33.14 -17.77
CA LYS A 263 3.89 34.09 -17.00
C LYS A 263 4.00 33.96 -15.47
N TYR A 264 4.48 32.82 -14.97
CA TYR A 264 4.70 32.61 -13.53
C TYR A 264 6.18 32.68 -13.16
N ARG A 265 7.08 32.95 -14.12
CA ARG A 265 8.48 33.20 -13.82
C ARG A 265 8.66 34.65 -13.39
N ASP A 266 9.37 34.83 -12.29
CA ASP A 266 9.75 36.14 -11.75
C ASP A 266 11.16 36.02 -11.16
N PRO A 267 12.20 36.26 -11.99
CA PRO A 267 13.60 36.13 -11.55
C PRO A 267 13.90 36.94 -10.29
N VAL A 268 13.33 38.14 -10.16
CA VAL A 268 13.59 39.03 -9.03
C VAL A 268 13.03 38.42 -7.74
N LYS A 269 11.77 37.98 -7.75
CA LYS A 269 11.18 37.27 -6.60
C LYS A 269 11.91 35.97 -6.29
N ALA A 270 12.30 35.20 -7.31
CA ALA A 270 13.07 33.97 -7.12
C ALA A 270 14.33 34.23 -6.29
N LEU A 271 15.11 35.25 -6.67
CA LEU A 271 16.33 35.62 -5.96
C LEU A 271 16.07 36.11 -4.53
N VAL A 272 14.99 36.88 -4.32
CA VAL A 272 14.61 37.37 -2.98
C VAL A 272 14.30 36.18 -2.04
N TYR A 273 13.44 35.26 -2.48
CA TYR A 273 13.05 34.12 -1.66
C TYR A 273 14.18 33.11 -1.47
N ALA A 274 14.97 32.81 -2.52
CA ALA A 274 16.10 31.89 -2.43
C ALA A 274 17.19 32.41 -1.47
N ARG A 275 17.47 33.72 -1.49
CA ARG A 275 18.42 34.32 -0.52
C ARG A 275 17.92 34.23 0.91
N ARG A 276 16.62 34.41 1.14
CA ARG A 276 16.00 34.25 2.46
C ARG A 276 16.10 32.80 2.93
N ALA A 277 15.79 31.83 2.07
CA ALA A 277 15.92 30.41 2.37
C ALA A 277 17.37 30.05 2.74
N ALA A 278 18.34 30.45 1.90
CA ALA A 278 19.77 30.17 2.08
C ALA A 278 20.42 30.87 3.28
N ALA A 279 19.78 31.92 3.81
CA ALA A 279 20.19 32.57 5.05
C ALA A 279 19.76 31.76 6.30
N ILE A 280 18.76 30.89 6.16
CA ILE A 280 18.22 30.06 7.24
C ILE A 280 18.81 28.65 7.20
N SER A 281 18.80 27.99 6.03
CA SER A 281 19.39 26.67 5.83
C SER A 281 20.28 26.66 4.59
N ARG A 282 21.42 25.97 4.66
CA ARG A 282 22.40 25.84 3.57
C ARG A 282 22.44 24.43 3.00
N GLU A 283 21.31 23.74 3.03
CA GLU A 283 21.19 22.42 2.43
C GLU A 283 21.37 22.47 0.91
N PRO A 284 21.89 21.40 0.29
CA PRO A 284 22.26 21.41 -1.13
C PRO A 284 21.14 21.80 -2.09
N HIS A 285 19.91 21.34 -1.87
CA HIS A 285 18.76 21.74 -2.71
C HIS A 285 18.40 23.22 -2.57
N ILE A 286 18.62 23.82 -1.40
CA ILE A 286 18.41 25.27 -1.19
C ILE A 286 19.50 26.08 -1.90
N LEU A 287 20.75 25.61 -1.82
CA LEU A 287 21.86 26.23 -2.53
C LEU A 287 21.71 26.10 -4.05
N ASP A 288 21.18 24.98 -4.54
CA ASP A 288 20.85 24.80 -5.95
C ASP A 288 19.79 25.80 -6.42
N THR A 289 18.67 25.92 -5.70
CA THR A 289 17.66 26.93 -6.01
C THR A 289 18.21 28.35 -5.97
N LEU A 290 19.11 28.66 -5.02
CA LEU A 290 19.79 29.95 -4.99
C LEU A 290 20.72 30.14 -6.20
N ALA A 291 21.45 29.11 -6.61
CA ALA A 291 22.29 29.15 -7.80
C ALA A 291 21.46 29.36 -9.07
N GLU A 292 20.38 28.60 -9.23
CA GLU A 292 19.41 28.78 -10.33
C GLU A 292 18.80 30.18 -10.32
N SER A 293 18.47 30.70 -9.13
CA SER A 293 17.95 32.06 -8.99
C SER A 293 18.98 33.11 -9.38
N TYR A 294 20.25 32.94 -9.03
CA TYR A 294 21.32 33.81 -9.54
C TYR A 294 21.45 33.72 -11.06
N TYR A 295 21.39 32.52 -11.61
CA TYR A 295 21.51 32.26 -13.03
C TYR A 295 20.42 32.97 -13.86
N VAL A 296 19.14 32.83 -13.48
CA VAL A 296 18.03 33.48 -14.20
C VAL A 296 18.03 35.02 -14.07
N ASN A 297 18.79 35.57 -13.11
CA ASN A 297 19.04 37.01 -12.97
C ASN A 297 20.32 37.49 -13.69
N GLY A 298 20.99 36.62 -14.46
CA GLY A 298 22.24 36.96 -15.16
C GLY A 298 23.47 37.06 -14.25
N LEU A 299 23.36 36.67 -12.98
CA LEU A 299 24.44 36.72 -12.00
C LEU A 299 25.26 35.41 -12.06
N HIS A 300 25.80 35.09 -13.23
CA HIS A 300 26.38 33.77 -13.54
C HIS A 300 27.56 33.40 -12.63
N GLU A 301 28.45 34.35 -12.30
CA GLU A 301 29.57 34.09 -11.37
C GLU A 301 29.07 33.64 -9.99
N LYS A 302 28.01 34.29 -9.46
CA LYS A 302 27.41 33.93 -8.17
C LYS A 302 26.70 32.58 -8.24
N ALA A 303 26.07 32.25 -9.37
CA ALA A 303 25.46 30.94 -9.60
C ALA A 303 26.52 29.83 -9.51
N ILE A 304 27.63 29.98 -10.23
CA ILE A 304 28.76 29.02 -10.24
C ILE A 304 29.36 28.86 -8.83
N MET A 305 29.59 29.97 -8.12
CA MET A 305 30.11 29.91 -6.76
C MET A 305 29.16 29.17 -5.81
N THR A 306 27.86 29.42 -5.93
CA THR A 306 26.85 28.84 -5.03
C THR A 306 26.65 27.34 -5.29
N ILE A 307 26.57 26.91 -6.55
CA ILE A 307 26.42 25.48 -6.87
C ILE A 307 27.65 24.66 -6.48
N LYS A 308 28.87 25.26 -6.54
CA LYS A 308 30.10 24.64 -6.03
C LYS A 308 30.04 24.39 -4.52
N GLN A 309 29.33 25.23 -3.76
CA GLN A 309 29.10 24.99 -2.34
C GLN A 309 28.14 23.83 -2.10
N ALA A 310 27.07 23.70 -2.92
CA ALA A 310 26.19 22.54 -2.86
C ALA A 310 26.96 21.24 -3.13
N LEU A 311 27.81 21.23 -4.16
CA LEU A 311 28.66 20.10 -4.56
C LEU A 311 29.72 19.69 -3.53
N ALA A 312 30.10 20.59 -2.62
CA ALA A 312 31.10 20.32 -1.58
C ALA A 312 30.55 19.41 -0.46
N VAL A 313 29.23 19.31 -0.33
CA VAL A 313 28.58 18.39 0.61
C VAL A 313 28.61 16.98 0.02
N LYS A 314 28.88 15.96 0.84
CA LYS A 314 28.92 14.57 0.39
C LYS A 314 27.49 14.10 0.08
N LEU A 315 27.17 13.95 -1.20
CA LEU A 315 25.78 13.77 -1.69
C LEU A 315 25.63 12.57 -2.60
N GLU A 316 24.43 11.96 -2.57
CA GLU A 316 24.02 10.92 -3.53
C GLU A 316 23.81 11.51 -4.94
N ASP A 317 23.30 12.74 -5.05
CA ASP A 317 22.93 13.41 -6.32
C ASP A 317 24.06 14.24 -6.97
N ARG A 318 25.33 13.84 -6.77
CA ARG A 318 26.49 14.61 -7.25
C ARG A 318 26.46 14.90 -8.76
N ASN A 319 25.88 13.98 -9.55
CA ASN A 319 25.78 14.13 -11.01
C ASN A 319 24.85 15.29 -11.39
N TYR A 320 23.69 15.42 -10.76
CA TYR A 320 22.72 16.48 -11.04
C TYR A 320 23.32 17.88 -10.81
N TYR A 321 23.97 18.08 -9.66
CA TYR A 321 24.61 19.37 -9.37
C TYR A 321 25.83 19.65 -10.27
N GLY A 322 26.50 18.60 -10.76
CA GLY A 322 27.55 18.71 -11.76
C GLY A 322 27.02 19.23 -13.10
N ASP A 323 25.86 18.74 -13.53
CA ASP A 323 25.20 19.20 -14.75
C ASP A 323 24.72 20.66 -14.61
N GLN A 324 24.19 21.06 -13.45
CA GLN A 324 23.85 22.45 -13.16
C GLN A 324 25.08 23.36 -13.22
N LEU A 325 26.21 22.92 -12.66
CA LEU A 325 27.46 23.66 -12.74
C LEU A 325 27.91 23.86 -14.21
N ASN A 326 27.90 22.80 -15.01
CA ASN A 326 28.26 22.89 -16.43
C ASN A 326 27.35 23.87 -17.18
N LYS A 327 26.04 23.83 -16.93
CA LYS A 327 25.06 24.77 -17.49
C LYS A 327 25.42 26.21 -17.15
N PHE A 328 25.74 26.50 -15.88
CA PHE A 328 26.07 27.86 -15.45
C PHE A 328 27.41 28.35 -16.02
N GLU A 329 28.42 27.48 -16.12
CA GLU A 329 29.72 27.81 -16.72
C GLU A 329 29.61 28.12 -18.22
N GLN A 330 28.82 27.35 -18.97
CA GLN A 330 28.58 27.62 -20.39
C GLN A 330 27.92 28.98 -20.62
N ALA A 331 26.89 29.31 -19.84
CA ALA A 331 26.22 30.61 -19.97
C ALA A 331 27.13 31.79 -19.61
N ALA A 332 28.02 31.62 -18.63
CA ALA A 332 29.00 32.65 -18.28
C ALA A 332 29.97 32.93 -19.44
N ILE A 333 30.37 31.90 -20.19
CA ILE A 333 31.26 32.03 -21.36
C ILE A 333 30.54 32.74 -22.51
N HIS A 334 29.28 32.36 -22.80
CA HIS A 334 28.50 32.94 -23.89
C HIS A 334 27.97 34.36 -23.61
N GLY A 335 27.87 34.76 -22.34
CA GLY A 335 27.43 36.10 -21.92
C GLY A 335 28.53 37.18 -21.92
N LEU A 336 29.80 36.81 -22.12
CA LEU A 336 30.91 37.77 -22.20
C LEU A 336 30.93 38.44 -23.59
N PRO A 337 30.86 39.78 -23.69
CA PRO A 337 31.08 40.44 -24.97
C PRO A 337 32.50 40.12 -25.45
N ASN A 338 32.61 39.67 -26.70
CA ASN A 338 33.85 39.28 -27.38
C ASN A 338 34.96 40.32 -27.12
N ARG A 339 35.86 40.04 -26.16
CA ARG A 339 37.10 40.80 -25.98
C ARG A 339 38.11 40.32 -27.01
N HIS A 340 37.84 40.59 -28.29
CA HIS A 340 38.85 40.49 -29.33
C HIS A 340 39.08 41.86 -29.97
N THR A 341 40.32 42.31 -29.75
CA THR A 341 41.13 43.28 -30.51
C THR A 341 40.78 44.77 -30.40
N SER A 342 41.30 45.41 -29.34
CA SER A 342 42.01 46.69 -29.53
C SER A 342 43.49 46.49 -29.21
N LYS A 343 44.26 45.97 -30.17
CA LYS A 343 45.70 46.25 -30.22
C LYS A 343 45.84 47.66 -30.77
N GLY A 344 45.78 48.65 -29.88
CA GLY A 344 46.43 49.93 -30.11
C GLY A 344 47.90 49.79 -29.73
N HIS A 345 48.79 50.20 -30.62
CA HIS A 345 50.19 50.63 -30.48
C HIS A 345 50.89 50.27 -31.80
N LYS A 346 51.71 51.11 -32.42
CA LYS A 346 52.08 52.52 -32.27
C LYS A 346 52.79 52.86 -33.57
#